data_AF-A0A8C9UJI0-F1
#
_entry.id   AF-A0A8C9UJI0-F1
#
_cell.length_a   1.000
_cell.length_b   1.000
_cell.length_c   1.000
_cell.angle_alpha   90.00
_cell.angle_beta   90.00
_cell.angle_gamma   90.00
#
_symmetry.space_group_name_H-M   'P 1'
#
loop_
_entity.id
_entity.type
_entity.pdbx_description
1 polymer ?
#
loop_
_entity_poly.entity_id
_entity_poly.type
_entity_poly.pdbx_seq_one_letter_code
_entity_poly.pdbx_strand_id
1 'polypeptide(L)'
;MTTDEGAKNNGESPASTVAEQGEDITSKKDRGVLKIVKRVGNSEETPMIGDKVYVHYKGKLSNGKKFDSSHDRNEPFVFSLGKGQVIKAWDIGVATMKKGEICHLLCKPEYAYGSAGSLPKIPSNATLFFEIELLDFKGEDLFEDGRGDSGEWDRQQNTSVTRKAICKSMEM
;
A
#
# COMPACT_ATOMS: atom_id res chain seq x y z
N MET A 1 34.22 -31.06 28.99
CA MET A 1 33.85 -31.54 27.64
C MET A 1 32.56 -30.86 27.28
N THR A 2 32.65 -29.71 26.61
CA THR A 2 31.53 -28.88 26.17
C THR A 2 31.08 -29.36 24.80
N THR A 3 29.84 -29.84 24.70
CA THR A 3 29.20 -30.08 23.41
C THR A 3 28.46 -28.81 23.00
N ASP A 4 28.89 -28.32 21.83
CA ASP A 4 28.35 -27.26 20.99
C ASP A 4 26.81 -27.32 20.84
N GLU A 5 26.14 -26.23 21.23
CA GLU A 5 24.75 -25.97 20.85
C GLU A 5 24.71 -25.44 19.42
N GLY A 6 24.43 -26.32 18.47
CA GLY A 6 24.15 -25.96 17.08
C GLY A 6 22.90 -25.09 16.97
N ALA A 7 23.10 -23.78 16.85
CA ALA A 7 22.07 -22.82 16.46
C ALA A 7 21.55 -23.15 15.06
N LYS A 8 20.37 -23.78 14.98
CA LYS A 8 19.61 -23.90 13.73
C LYS A 8 19.07 -22.52 13.33
N ASN A 9 19.85 -21.77 12.56
CA ASN A 9 19.35 -20.64 11.80
C ASN A 9 18.46 -21.15 10.67
N ASN A 10 17.19 -21.45 10.96
CA ASN A 10 16.16 -21.57 9.93
C ASN A 10 15.85 -20.16 9.41
N GLY A 11 16.72 -19.64 8.54
CA GLY A 11 16.59 -18.34 7.89
C GLY A 11 15.50 -18.35 6.83
N GLU A 12 14.25 -18.39 7.26
CA GLU A 12 13.09 -18.30 6.38
C GLU A 12 12.99 -16.88 5.80
N SER A 13 13.00 -16.75 4.47
CA SER A 13 12.97 -15.44 3.81
C SER A 13 11.58 -14.82 3.94
N PRO A 14 11.44 -13.50 4.16
CA PRO A 14 10.14 -12.84 4.17
C PRO A 14 9.28 -13.14 2.93
N ALA A 15 9.92 -13.37 1.78
CA ALA A 15 9.24 -13.75 0.56
C ALA A 15 8.64 -15.17 0.59
N SER A 16 9.29 -16.14 1.24
CA SER A 16 8.75 -17.50 1.38
C SER A 16 7.56 -17.53 2.33
N THR A 17 7.62 -16.78 3.43
CA THR A 17 6.49 -16.65 4.35
C THR A 17 5.23 -16.11 3.64
N VAL A 18 5.38 -15.07 2.80
CA VAL A 18 4.24 -14.55 2.01
C VAL A 18 3.77 -15.54 0.95
N ALA A 19 4.68 -16.31 0.34
CA ALA A 19 4.31 -17.32 -0.64
C ALA A 19 3.44 -18.45 -0.05
N GLU A 20 3.73 -18.84 1.20
CA GLU A 20 3.05 -19.93 1.89
C GLU A 20 1.77 -19.48 2.61
N GLN A 21 1.84 -18.38 3.36
CA GLN A 21 0.79 -17.94 4.27
C GLN A 21 0.05 -16.68 3.80
N GLY A 22 0.44 -16.10 2.66
CA GLY A 22 -0.15 -14.87 2.16
C GLY A 22 -1.59 -15.04 1.72
N GLU A 23 -2.41 -14.06 2.08
CA GLU A 23 -3.80 -13.95 1.65
C GLU A 23 -3.86 -13.51 0.18
N ASP A 24 -4.63 -14.22 -0.64
CA ASP A 24 -4.87 -13.83 -2.03
C ASP A 24 -5.92 -12.72 -2.12
N ILE A 25 -5.47 -11.50 -2.42
CA ILE A 25 -6.31 -10.31 -2.53
C ILE A 25 -6.79 -10.02 -3.96
N THR A 26 -6.52 -10.92 -4.91
CA THR A 26 -6.99 -10.77 -6.30
C THR A 26 -8.48 -11.09 -6.42
N SER A 27 -9.20 -10.36 -7.28
CA SER A 27 -10.61 -10.65 -7.56
C SER A 27 -10.79 -12.00 -8.26
N LYS A 28 -9.80 -12.45 -9.03
CA LYS A 28 -9.82 -13.74 -9.76
C LYS A 28 -9.41 -14.94 -8.89
N LYS A 29 -8.87 -14.69 -7.70
CA LYS A 29 -8.31 -15.73 -6.81
C LYS A 29 -7.28 -16.62 -7.49
N ASP A 30 -6.37 -16.00 -8.26
CA ASP A 30 -5.32 -16.67 -9.05
C ASP A 30 -3.94 -16.67 -8.37
N ARG A 31 -3.90 -16.27 -7.09
CA ARG A 31 -2.68 -16.05 -6.30
C ARG A 31 -1.70 -15.08 -6.97
N GLY A 32 -2.21 -14.14 -7.76
CA GLY A 32 -1.42 -13.14 -8.47
C GLY A 32 -0.80 -12.09 -7.55
N VAL A 33 -1.51 -11.77 -6.47
CA VAL A 33 -1.09 -10.82 -5.44
C VAL A 33 -1.39 -11.43 -4.08
N LEU A 34 -0.34 -11.78 -3.35
CA LEU A 34 -0.45 -12.30 -1.99
C LEU A 34 -0.01 -11.23 -0.99
N LYS A 35 -0.76 -11.09 0.11
CA LYS A 35 -0.52 -10.09 1.14
C LYS A 35 -0.36 -10.73 2.51
N ILE A 36 0.59 -10.21 3.30
CA ILE A 36 0.66 -10.42 4.76
C ILE A 36 0.83 -9.07 5.44
N VAL A 37 0.02 -8.78 6.45
CA VAL A 37 0.18 -7.59 7.30
C VAL A 37 1.30 -7.84 8.31
N LYS A 38 2.34 -6.99 8.30
CA LYS A 38 3.46 -7.03 9.25
C LYS A 38 3.23 -6.12 10.44
N ARG A 39 2.60 -4.97 10.22
CA ARG A 39 2.17 -4.04 11.25
C ARG A 39 0.79 -3.54 10.88
N VAL A 40 -0.16 -3.70 11.78
CA VAL A 40 -1.52 -3.17 11.59
C VAL A 40 -1.51 -1.64 11.55
N GLY A 41 -2.39 -1.06 10.74
CA GLY A 41 -2.61 0.37 10.73
C GLY A 41 -3.31 0.87 11.99
N ASN A 42 -3.40 2.20 12.12
CA ASN A 42 -4.04 2.88 13.24
C ASN A 42 -5.44 3.44 12.89
N SER A 43 -5.89 3.28 11.64
CA SER A 43 -7.22 3.68 11.16
C SER A 43 -8.05 2.47 10.72
N GLU A 44 -9.37 2.61 10.72
CA GLU A 44 -10.26 1.66 10.02
C GLU A 44 -10.47 2.01 8.55
N GLU A 45 -10.15 3.25 8.16
CA GLU A 45 -10.29 3.74 6.78
C GLU A 45 -9.18 3.19 5.87
N THR A 46 -9.56 2.93 4.62
CA THR A 46 -8.69 2.51 3.51
C THR A 46 -8.77 3.52 2.37
N PRO A 47 -7.71 3.72 1.58
CA PRO A 47 -7.73 4.67 0.46
C PRO A 47 -8.68 4.21 -0.65
N MET A 48 -9.36 5.17 -1.26
CA MET A 48 -10.31 4.98 -2.35
C MET A 48 -9.67 5.26 -3.72
N ILE A 49 -10.32 4.83 -4.79
CA ILE A 49 -9.88 5.13 -6.16
C ILE A 49 -9.89 6.65 -6.37
N GLY A 50 -8.78 7.21 -6.83
CA GLY A 50 -8.56 8.64 -7.00
C GLY A 50 -7.76 9.29 -5.88
N ASP A 51 -7.72 8.69 -4.69
CA ASP A 51 -6.99 9.24 -3.56
C ASP A 51 -5.49 9.33 -3.84
N LYS A 52 -4.89 10.41 -3.34
CA LYS A 52 -3.45 10.60 -3.34
C LYS A 52 -2.86 9.87 -2.13
N VAL A 53 -2.10 8.81 -2.38
CA VAL A 53 -1.51 7.95 -1.35
C VAL A 53 -0.02 8.25 -1.19
N TYR A 54 0.46 8.17 0.05
CA TYR A 54 1.83 8.45 0.45
C TYR A 54 2.42 7.18 1.05
N VAL A 55 3.45 6.61 0.42
CA VAL A 55 4.01 5.33 0.85
C VAL A 55 5.53 5.36 0.97
N HIS A 56 6.04 4.59 1.92
CA HIS A 56 7.40 4.06 1.86
C HIS A 56 7.38 2.63 1.36
N TYR A 57 8.37 2.26 0.56
CA TYR A 57 8.52 0.90 0.07
C TYR A 57 9.97 0.46 -0.08
N LYS A 58 10.13 -0.87 -0.09
CA LYS A 58 11.34 -1.59 -0.51
C LYS A 58 10.96 -2.70 -1.48
N GLY A 59 11.51 -2.67 -2.68
CA GLY A 59 11.33 -3.68 -3.72
C GLY A 59 12.51 -4.65 -3.77
N LYS A 60 12.22 -5.95 -3.71
CA LYS A 60 13.20 -7.04 -3.87
C LYS A 60 12.74 -8.01 -4.95
N LEU A 61 13.70 -8.57 -5.68
CA LEU A 61 13.46 -9.70 -6.58
C LEU A 61 13.32 -11.00 -5.77
N SER A 62 12.82 -12.07 -6.41
CA SER A 62 12.73 -13.41 -5.82
C SER A 62 14.04 -13.95 -5.27
N ASN A 63 15.18 -13.54 -5.86
CA ASN A 63 16.53 -13.87 -5.37
C ASN A 63 16.99 -13.03 -4.15
N GLY A 64 16.11 -12.19 -3.60
CA GLY A 64 16.38 -11.31 -2.47
C GLY A 64 17.10 -10.00 -2.81
N LYS A 65 17.55 -9.81 -4.06
CA LYS A 65 18.25 -8.59 -4.49
C LYS A 65 17.30 -7.39 -4.46
N LYS A 66 17.66 -6.35 -3.70
CA LYS A 66 16.98 -5.05 -3.72
C LYS A 66 17.13 -4.42 -5.12
N PHE A 67 16.02 -4.01 -5.73
CA PHE A 67 16.05 -3.30 -7.01
C PHE A 67 15.62 -1.83 -6.89
N ASP A 68 14.83 -1.49 -5.88
CA ASP A 68 14.37 -0.12 -5.63
C ASP A 68 13.92 0.07 -4.17
N SER A 69 14.00 1.30 -3.66
CA SER A 69 13.59 1.66 -2.30
C SER A 69 13.35 3.16 -2.20
N SER A 70 12.19 3.57 -1.70
CA SER A 70 11.90 5.00 -1.44
C SER A 70 12.81 5.61 -0.38
N HIS A 71 13.29 4.84 0.59
CA HIS A 71 14.22 5.33 1.61
C HIS A 71 15.56 5.77 1.00
N ASP A 72 15.93 5.21 -0.16
CA ASP A 72 17.16 5.62 -0.85
C ASP A 72 17.02 7.04 -1.44
N ARG A 73 15.79 7.55 -1.57
CA ARG A 73 15.47 8.91 -2.04
C ARG A 73 15.15 9.90 -0.91
N ASN A 74 15.10 9.43 0.34
CA ASN A 74 14.71 10.22 1.52
C ASN A 74 13.35 10.93 1.43
N GLU A 75 12.47 10.52 0.51
CA GLU A 75 11.14 11.09 0.33
C GLU A 75 10.09 9.97 0.15
N PRO A 76 8.86 10.16 0.64
CA PRO A 76 7.74 9.26 0.34
C PRO A 76 7.46 9.20 -1.16
N PHE A 77 7.07 8.02 -1.64
CA PHE A 77 6.53 7.90 -2.99
C PHE A 77 5.04 8.25 -2.97
N VAL A 78 4.63 9.15 -3.85
CA VAL A 78 3.26 9.67 -3.93
C VAL A 78 2.66 9.33 -5.27
N PHE A 79 1.45 8.77 -5.28
CA PHE A 79 0.71 8.44 -6.50
C PHE A 79 -0.80 8.49 -6.27
N SER A 80 -1.57 8.49 -7.35
CA SER A 80 -3.03 8.41 -7.32
C SER A 80 -3.47 6.95 -7.47
N LEU A 81 -4.22 6.45 -6.48
CA LEU A 81 -4.64 5.06 -6.42
C LEU A 81 -5.68 4.72 -7.51
N GLY A 82 -5.50 3.60 -8.20
CA GLY A 82 -6.47 3.06 -9.17
C GLY A 82 -6.48 3.77 -10.53
N LYS A 83 -5.52 4.67 -10.80
CA LYS A 83 -5.37 5.36 -12.08
C LYS A 83 -4.32 4.72 -13.00
N GLY A 84 -3.76 3.56 -12.61
CA GLY A 84 -2.75 2.85 -13.41
C GLY A 84 -1.38 3.54 -13.47
N GLN A 85 -1.07 4.41 -12.50
CA GLN A 85 0.24 5.05 -12.36
C GLN A 85 1.32 4.09 -11.82
N VAL A 86 0.88 3.00 -11.19
CA VAL A 86 1.73 1.95 -10.61
C VAL A 86 1.35 0.59 -11.18
N ILE A 87 2.10 -0.45 -10.85
CA ILE A 87 1.76 -1.82 -11.25
C ILE A 87 0.42 -2.25 -10.65
N LYS A 88 -0.31 -3.13 -11.34
CA LYS A 88 -1.64 -3.60 -10.92
C LYS A 88 -1.65 -4.15 -9.49
N ALA A 89 -0.58 -4.85 -9.10
CA ALA A 89 -0.45 -5.39 -7.75
C ALA A 89 -0.47 -4.30 -6.66
N TRP A 90 0.06 -3.11 -6.95
CA TRP A 90 0.04 -1.99 -6.01
C TRP A 90 -1.34 -1.36 -5.92
N ASP A 91 -2.02 -1.15 -7.06
CA ASP A 91 -3.41 -0.64 -7.05
C ASP A 91 -4.34 -1.56 -6.24
N ILE A 92 -4.17 -2.88 -6.36
CA ILE A 92 -4.95 -3.85 -5.58
C ILE A 92 -4.48 -3.89 -4.12
N GLY A 93 -3.17 -3.90 -3.89
CA GLY A 93 -2.58 -4.04 -2.56
C GLY A 93 -2.84 -2.86 -1.65
N VAL A 94 -2.52 -1.64 -2.11
CA VAL A 94 -2.62 -0.42 -1.31
C VAL A 94 -4.07 -0.07 -1.00
N ALA A 95 -5.03 -0.39 -1.89
CA ALA A 95 -6.46 -0.25 -1.62
C ALA A 95 -6.95 -1.05 -0.41
N THR A 96 -6.21 -2.09 0.01
CA THR A 96 -6.55 -2.91 1.19
C THR A 96 -5.81 -2.47 2.46
N MET A 97 -4.96 -1.46 2.39
CA MET A 97 -4.12 -1.03 3.51
C MET A 97 -4.81 0.04 4.35
N LYS A 98 -4.55 0.00 5.65
CA LYS A 98 -4.93 1.04 6.61
C LYS A 98 -3.79 2.04 6.80
N LYS A 99 -4.09 3.27 7.23
CA LYS A 99 -3.05 4.27 7.53
C LYS A 99 -2.10 3.75 8.60
N GLY A 100 -0.80 3.90 8.39
CA GLY A 100 0.28 3.39 9.24
C GLY A 100 0.61 1.89 9.08
N GLU A 101 -0.16 1.15 8.27
CA GLU A 101 0.04 -0.28 8.04
C GLU A 101 1.35 -0.54 7.30
N ILE A 102 2.07 -1.59 7.72
CA ILE A 102 3.14 -2.20 6.93
C ILE A 102 2.67 -3.56 6.47
N CYS A 103 2.72 -3.81 5.16
CA CYS A 103 2.44 -5.12 4.59
C CYS A 103 3.58 -5.60 3.69
N HIS A 104 3.64 -6.92 3.53
CA HIS A 104 4.45 -7.58 2.52
C HIS A 104 3.55 -8.06 1.38
N LEU A 105 3.93 -7.73 0.16
CA LEU A 105 3.25 -8.16 -1.06
C LEU A 105 4.17 -9.05 -1.90
N LEU A 106 3.63 -10.19 -2.37
CA LEU A 106 4.25 -11.01 -3.40
C LEU A 106 3.43 -10.89 -4.68
N CYS A 107 4.07 -10.42 -5.73
CA CYS A 107 3.43 -10.02 -6.98
C CYS A 107 3.93 -10.89 -8.13
N LYS A 108 3.04 -11.66 -8.75
CA LYS A 108 3.35 -12.39 -9.99
C LYS A 108 3.54 -11.44 -11.17
N PRO A 109 4.26 -11.85 -12.22
CA PRO A 109 4.55 -10.99 -13.37
C PRO A 109 3.30 -10.44 -14.06
N GLU A 110 2.18 -11.16 -14.09
CA GLU A 110 0.92 -10.71 -14.71
C GLU A 110 0.31 -9.47 -14.03
N TYR A 111 0.67 -9.24 -12.77
CA TYR A 111 0.26 -8.09 -11.95
C TYR A 111 1.42 -7.09 -11.74
N ALA A 112 2.58 -7.35 -12.35
CA ALA A 112 3.78 -6.52 -12.30
C ALA A 112 4.19 -6.07 -13.72
N TYR A 113 5.38 -6.47 -14.19
CA TYR A 113 5.95 -6.03 -15.48
C TYR A 113 5.85 -7.08 -16.60
N GLY A 114 5.19 -8.21 -16.36
CA GLY A 114 4.95 -9.26 -17.35
C GLY A 114 6.22 -9.81 -17.98
N SER A 115 6.09 -10.28 -19.23
CA SER A 115 7.19 -10.81 -20.04
C SER A 115 8.15 -9.73 -20.55
N ALA A 116 7.72 -8.47 -20.60
CA ALA A 116 8.58 -7.36 -20.99
C ALA A 116 9.63 -7.05 -19.91
N GLY A 117 9.27 -7.18 -18.62
CA GLY A 117 10.12 -6.76 -17.52
C GLY A 117 10.34 -5.23 -17.53
N SER A 118 11.38 -4.78 -16.82
CA SER A 118 11.84 -3.39 -16.83
C SER A 118 13.36 -3.38 -16.70
N LEU A 119 14.02 -3.56 -17.85
CA LEU A 119 15.47 -3.67 -17.93
C LEU A 119 16.15 -2.33 -17.58
N PRO A 120 17.31 -2.35 -16.92
CA PRO A 120 18.11 -3.52 -16.52
C PRO A 120 17.74 -4.09 -15.13
N LYS A 121 16.79 -3.50 -14.42
CA LYS A 121 16.54 -3.80 -12.99
C LYS A 121 15.63 -5.00 -12.77
N ILE A 122 14.63 -5.18 -13.63
CA ILE A 122 13.59 -6.19 -13.49
C ILE A 122 13.61 -7.08 -14.74
N PRO A 123 13.92 -8.38 -14.61
CA PRO A 123 13.94 -9.29 -15.74
C PRO A 123 12.52 -9.63 -16.23
N SER A 124 12.46 -10.29 -17.39
CA SER A 124 11.22 -10.87 -17.93
C SER A 124 10.60 -11.86 -16.94
N ASN A 125 9.27 -11.82 -16.81
CA ASN A 125 8.47 -12.72 -15.97
C ASN A 125 8.93 -12.78 -14.50
N ALA A 126 9.42 -11.66 -13.97
CA ALA A 126 9.89 -11.57 -12.60
C ALA A 126 8.74 -11.54 -11.59
N THR A 127 8.80 -12.43 -10.59
CA THR A 127 8.02 -12.29 -9.35
C THR A 127 8.70 -11.27 -8.45
N LEU A 128 7.94 -10.30 -7.98
CA LEU A 128 8.44 -9.20 -7.14
C LEU A 128 7.94 -9.34 -5.71
N PHE A 129 8.80 -8.99 -4.77
CA PHE A 129 8.47 -8.84 -3.37
C PHE A 129 8.54 -7.37 -2.99
N PHE A 130 7.51 -6.87 -2.31
CA PHE A 130 7.47 -5.51 -1.79
C PHE A 130 7.17 -5.52 -0.30
N GLU A 131 7.90 -4.69 0.44
CA GLU A 131 7.47 -4.20 1.74
C GLU A 131 6.95 -2.78 1.52
N ILE A 132 5.70 -2.52 1.91
CA ILE A 132 5.03 -1.23 1.72
C ILE A 132 4.52 -0.75 3.07
N GLU A 133 4.80 0.51 3.40
CA GLU A 133 4.26 1.25 4.53
C GLU A 133 3.35 2.36 3.99
N LEU A 134 2.07 2.31 4.34
CA LEU A 134 1.13 3.39 4.01
C LEU A 134 1.24 4.49 5.07
N LEU A 135 1.83 5.62 4.71
CA LEU A 135 2.03 6.74 5.62
C LEU A 135 0.77 7.57 5.79
N ASP A 136 0.15 7.91 4.66
CA ASP A 136 -1.04 8.75 4.62
C ASP A 136 -1.80 8.57 3.29
N PHE A 137 -3.05 9.03 3.25
CA PHE A 137 -3.81 9.19 2.02
C PHE A 137 -4.75 10.38 2.13
N LYS A 138 -5.02 11.04 1.00
CA LYS A 138 -5.89 12.22 0.90
C LYS A 138 -6.84 12.05 -0.27
N GLY A 139 -8.09 12.49 -0.08
CA GLY A 139 -9.10 12.49 -1.14
C GLY A 139 -8.65 13.27 -2.38
N GLU A 140 -9.18 12.89 -3.55
CA GLU A 140 -8.98 13.63 -4.80
C GLU A 140 -9.54 15.05 -4.64
N ASP A 141 -8.67 16.06 -4.73
CA ASP A 141 -9.08 17.46 -4.70
C ASP A 141 -9.62 17.84 -6.08
N LEU A 142 -10.95 17.91 -6.20
CA LEU A 142 -11.64 18.15 -7.48
C LEU A 142 -11.59 19.61 -7.93
N PHE A 143 -11.09 20.51 -7.08
CA PHE A 143 -10.89 21.91 -7.40
C PHE A 143 -9.47 22.29 -6.97
N GLU A 144 -8.50 22.15 -7.88
CA GLU A 144 -7.25 22.92 -7.75
C GLU A 144 -7.56 24.39 -8.05
N ASP A 145 -8.42 25.05 -7.27
CA ASP A 145 -8.47 26.51 -7.26
C ASP A 145 -7.17 26.97 -6.63
N GLY A 146 -6.21 27.37 -7.47
CA GLY A 146 -4.83 27.74 -7.14
C GLY A 146 -4.62 28.87 -6.12
N ARG A 147 -5.29 28.81 -4.98
CA ARG A 147 -5.00 29.54 -3.75
C ARG A 147 -4.08 28.65 -2.94
N GLY A 148 -2.79 28.93 -3.07
CA GLY A 148 -1.82 28.47 -2.08
C GLY A 148 -2.30 28.81 -0.68
N ASP A 149 -2.13 27.83 0.20
CA ASP A 149 -2.06 27.93 1.65
C ASP A 149 -2.11 29.36 2.23
N SER A 150 -3.27 29.72 2.78
CA SER A 150 -3.30 30.59 3.94
C SER A 150 -4.28 29.98 4.93
N GLY A 151 -3.74 29.23 5.89
CA GLY A 151 -4.48 28.69 7.01
C GLY A 151 -5.29 29.77 7.73
N GLU A 152 -6.62 29.71 7.55
CA GLU A 152 -7.59 30.41 8.40
C GLU A 152 -8.99 29.79 8.23
N TRP A 153 -9.20 28.60 8.79
CA TRP A 153 -10.55 28.01 8.97
C TRP A 153 -10.81 27.55 10.41
N ASP A 154 -10.08 28.11 11.38
CA ASP A 154 -10.30 27.81 12.81
C ASP A 154 -10.72 29.06 13.59
N ARG A 155 -11.99 29.47 13.41
CA ARG A 155 -12.78 30.15 14.45
C ARG A 155 -14.28 30.11 14.12
N GLN A 156 -15.06 29.59 15.08
CA GLN A 156 -16.51 29.29 15.05
C GLN A 156 -16.87 28.09 14.14
N GLN A 157 -17.09 26.88 14.67
CA GLN A 157 -18.24 26.57 15.52
C GLN A 157 -17.89 25.57 16.64
N ASN A 158 -18.11 26.07 17.85
CA ASN A 158 -18.05 25.38 19.13
C ASN A 158 -19.03 24.18 19.19
N THR A 159 -18.57 23.11 19.83
CA THR A 159 -19.35 22.12 20.60
C THR A 159 -20.36 21.20 19.91
N SER A 160 -19.94 19.94 19.77
CA SER A 160 -20.53 18.79 20.47
C SER A 160 -22.05 18.55 20.35
N VAL A 161 -22.35 17.38 19.77
CA VAL A 161 -23.49 16.50 20.08
C VAL A 161 -24.88 17.05 19.71
N THR A 162 -25.52 16.45 18.70
CA THR A 162 -26.60 15.45 18.87
C THR A 162 -27.48 15.43 17.62
N ARG A 163 -27.67 14.23 17.08
CA ARG A 163 -28.76 13.77 16.20
C ARG A 163 -30.04 14.60 16.32
N LYS A 164 -30.62 15.04 15.19
CA LYS A 164 -32.00 14.69 14.78
C LYS A 164 -32.41 15.41 13.50
N ALA A 165 -32.89 14.58 12.57
CA ALA A 165 -34.09 14.76 11.75
C ALA A 165 -34.52 16.20 11.41
N ILE A 166 -34.66 16.48 10.11
CA ILE A 166 -35.91 16.96 9.55
C ILE A 166 -35.99 16.45 8.10
N CYS A 167 -36.86 15.46 7.90
CA CYS A 167 -37.49 15.18 6.63
C CYS A 167 -38.66 16.18 6.52
N LYS A 168 -38.67 17.05 5.51
CA LYS A 168 -39.85 17.87 5.20
C LYS A 168 -39.95 18.01 3.69
N SER A 169 -40.64 17.05 3.08
CA SER A 169 -41.15 17.18 1.72
C SER A 169 -42.53 17.85 1.78
N MET A 170 -42.57 19.07 1.25
CA MET A 170 -43.54 19.64 0.31
C MET A 170 -45.05 19.72 0.62
N GLU A 171 -45.57 20.92 0.34
CA GLU A 171 -46.95 21.46 0.29
C GLU A 171 -47.98 20.53 -0.42
N MET A 172 -49.30 20.57 -0.19
CA MET A 172 -50.28 21.65 0.06
C MET A 172 -51.41 21.20 1.01
#